data_AF-A0A6C0DV86-F1
#
_entry.id   AF-A0A6C0DV86-F1
#
_cell.length_a   1.000
_cell.length_b   1.000
_cell.length_c   1.000
_cell.angle_alpha   90.00
_cell.angle_beta   90.00
_cell.angle_gamma   90.00
#
_symmetry.space_group_name_H-M   'P 1'
#
loop_
_entity.id
_entity.type
_entity.pdbx_description
1 polymer ?
#
loop_
_entity_poly.entity_id
_entity_poly.type
_entity_poly.pdbx_seq_one_letter_code
_entity_poly.pdbx_strand_id
1 'polypeptide(L)'
;MKWIEERAKFQKRFDDLSQENVQGLITELNKATGNFIARGGISQDPNNNPDYDTIVKLTQRAESIKQRYAALNDDILKYLTTEAKDNDLAGLLKENGELQKQISRLEKIQDEMKIDVTSAVARDELLRSRNTDVTRHQLFILDRPVRRGLIPYLWVLAVLFIGVGLVIFRMTMPTIIFEGGTGFSLLSIFESKGVIISLLVSALIVILFLSLKIGGVFG
;
A
#
# COMPACT_ATOMS: atom_id res chain seq x y z
N MET A 1 0.73 -27.07 -4.05
CA MET A 1 0.21 -28.02 -5.06
C MET A 1 0.55 -29.49 -4.74
N LYS A 2 1.74 -29.82 -4.20
CA LYS A 2 2.14 -31.21 -3.87
C LYS A 2 1.20 -31.97 -2.91
N TRP A 3 0.68 -31.32 -1.86
CA TRP A 3 -0.23 -31.99 -0.90
C TRP A 3 -1.50 -32.56 -1.52
N ILE A 4 -2.07 -31.89 -2.54
CA ILE A 4 -3.32 -32.35 -3.16
C ILE A 4 -3.09 -33.66 -3.92
N GLU A 5 -1.94 -33.78 -4.58
CA GLU A 5 -1.55 -35.00 -5.31
C GLU A 5 -1.23 -36.15 -4.34
N GLU A 6 -0.47 -35.90 -3.27
CA GLU A 6 -0.16 -36.92 -2.27
C GLU A 6 -1.39 -37.35 -1.46
N ARG A 7 -2.27 -36.42 -1.12
CA ARG A 7 -3.58 -36.72 -0.51
C ARG A 7 -4.42 -37.62 -1.43
N ALA A 8 -4.47 -37.35 -2.73
CA ALA A 8 -5.20 -38.18 -3.67
C ALA A 8 -4.62 -39.61 -3.75
N LYS A 9 -3.28 -39.76 -3.66
CA LYS A 9 -2.62 -41.08 -3.59
C LYS A 9 -2.96 -41.82 -2.29
N PHE A 10 -2.93 -41.14 -1.15
CA PHE A 10 -3.31 -41.75 0.14
C PHE A 10 -4.78 -42.13 0.18
N GLN A 11 -5.66 -41.27 -0.34
CA GLN A 11 -7.08 -41.54 -0.45
C GLN A 11 -7.34 -42.77 -1.32
N LYS A 12 -6.70 -42.85 -2.49
CA LYS A 12 -6.82 -44.03 -3.36
C LYS A 12 -6.37 -45.32 -2.67
N ARG A 13 -5.22 -45.30 -1.98
CA ARG A 13 -4.74 -46.47 -1.20
C ARG A 13 -5.69 -46.86 -0.08
N PHE A 14 -6.29 -45.88 0.59
CA PHE A 14 -7.29 -46.11 1.62
C PHE A 14 -8.58 -46.71 1.03
N ASP A 15 -9.05 -46.16 -0.08
CA ASP A 15 -10.25 -46.64 -0.77
C ASP A 15 -10.05 -48.09 -1.25
N ASP A 16 -8.89 -48.40 -1.85
CA ASP A 16 -8.53 -49.75 -2.29
C ASP A 16 -8.49 -50.75 -1.11
N LEU A 17 -7.99 -50.34 0.07
CA LEU A 17 -8.01 -51.17 1.27
C LEU A 17 -9.41 -51.30 1.89
N SER A 18 -10.23 -50.25 1.82
CA SER A 18 -11.60 -50.24 2.35
C SER A 18 -12.55 -51.14 1.58
N GLN A 19 -12.23 -51.45 0.32
CA GLN A 19 -12.96 -52.41 -0.50
C GLN A 19 -12.68 -53.87 -0.11
N GLU A 20 -11.65 -54.14 0.68
CA GLU A 20 -11.40 -55.49 1.18
C GLU A 20 -12.47 -55.89 2.20
N ASN A 21 -13.14 -57.01 1.94
CA ASN A 21 -14.20 -57.53 2.81
C ASN A 21 -13.62 -58.19 4.08
N VAL A 22 -13.11 -57.36 5.00
CA VAL A 22 -12.53 -57.81 6.28
C VAL A 22 -13.56 -58.59 7.10
N GLN A 23 -14.83 -58.18 7.08
CA GLN A 23 -15.90 -58.87 7.81
C GLN A 23 -16.18 -60.27 7.25
N GLY A 24 -16.19 -60.42 5.92
CA GLY A 24 -16.29 -61.71 5.25
C GLY A 24 -15.11 -62.61 5.56
N LEU A 25 -13.89 -62.04 5.56
CA LEU A 25 -12.66 -62.75 5.90
C LEU A 25 -12.69 -63.28 7.34
N ILE A 26 -13.13 -62.48 8.31
CA ILE A 26 -13.30 -62.92 9.71
C ILE A 26 -14.36 -64.02 9.82
N THR A 27 -15.46 -63.89 9.07
CA THR A 27 -16.53 -64.90 9.07
C THR A 27 -16.06 -66.23 8.49
N GLU A 28 -15.31 -66.19 7.38
CA GLU A 28 -14.69 -67.37 6.76
C GLU A 28 -13.63 -68.00 7.67
N LEU A 29 -12.82 -67.18 8.34
CA LEU A 29 -11.82 -67.64 9.30
C LEU A 29 -12.48 -68.33 10.50
N ASN A 30 -13.53 -67.75 11.06
CA ASN A 30 -14.29 -68.32 12.18
C ASN A 30 -14.95 -69.64 11.77
N LYS A 31 -15.50 -69.71 10.54
CA LYS A 31 -16.09 -70.93 10.00
C LYS A 31 -15.04 -72.03 9.77
N ALA A 32 -13.90 -71.70 9.17
CA ALA A 32 -12.81 -72.65 8.94
C ALA A 32 -12.23 -73.17 10.26
N THR A 33 -12.04 -72.28 11.25
CA THR A 33 -11.59 -72.63 12.61
C THR A 33 -12.61 -73.51 13.32
N GLY A 34 -13.89 -73.18 13.24
CA GLY A 34 -14.97 -74.01 13.80
C GLY A 34 -15.03 -75.40 13.18
N ASN A 35 -14.89 -75.51 11.85
CA ASN A 35 -14.84 -76.80 11.15
C ASN A 35 -13.61 -77.63 11.54
N PHE A 36 -12.45 -77.00 11.64
CA PHE A 36 -11.20 -77.65 12.07
C PHE A 36 -11.33 -78.22 13.49
N ILE A 37 -11.89 -77.44 14.42
CA ILE A 37 -12.14 -77.86 15.81
C ILE A 37 -13.20 -78.96 15.88
N ALA A 38 -14.32 -78.83 15.15
CA ALA A 38 -15.40 -79.82 15.15
C ALA A 38 -14.96 -81.19 14.61
N ARG A 39 -13.96 -81.22 13.72
CA ARG A 39 -13.32 -82.44 13.22
C ARG A 39 -12.19 -82.96 14.12
N GLY A 40 -11.93 -82.30 15.26
CA GLY A 40 -10.86 -82.66 16.19
C GLY A 40 -9.46 -82.50 15.59
N GLY A 41 -9.30 -81.66 14.55
CA GLY A 41 -8.06 -81.54 13.78
C GLY A 41 -7.75 -82.74 12.87
N ILE A 42 -8.67 -83.71 12.75
CA ILE A 42 -8.46 -84.92 11.97
C ILE A 42 -8.89 -84.67 10.51
N SER A 43 -7.93 -84.80 9.59
CA SER A 43 -8.19 -84.82 8.13
C SER A 43 -8.30 -86.26 7.64
N GLN A 44 -9.03 -86.47 6.54
CA GLN A 44 -9.04 -87.76 5.83
C GLN A 44 -7.65 -88.15 5.30
N ASP A 45 -6.77 -87.17 5.13
CA ASP A 45 -5.39 -87.35 4.65
C ASP A 45 -4.39 -86.85 5.72
N PRO A 46 -3.54 -87.72 6.29
CA PRO A 46 -2.61 -87.36 7.39
C PRO A 46 -1.61 -86.25 7.05
N ASN A 47 -1.34 -86.02 5.75
CA ASN A 47 -0.37 -85.03 5.27
C ASN A 47 -1.01 -83.74 4.74
N ASN A 48 -2.34 -83.66 4.66
CA ASN A 48 -3.03 -82.50 4.10
C ASN A 48 -4.34 -82.25 4.86
N ASN A 49 -4.36 -81.19 5.66
CA ASN A 49 -5.59 -80.72 6.31
C ASN A 49 -6.08 -79.44 5.60
N PRO A 50 -7.08 -79.56 4.71
CA PRO A 50 -7.55 -78.42 3.91
C PRO A 50 -8.15 -77.30 4.76
N ASP A 51 -8.70 -77.62 5.95
CA ASP A 51 -9.25 -76.63 6.87
C ASP A 51 -8.11 -75.83 7.53
N TYR A 52 -7.01 -76.49 7.92
CA TYR A 52 -5.82 -75.83 8.47
C TYR A 52 -5.13 -74.93 7.43
N ASP A 53 -4.95 -75.40 6.21
CA ASP A 53 -4.35 -74.60 5.12
C ASP A 53 -5.20 -73.37 4.80
N THR A 54 -6.53 -73.50 4.88
CA THR A 54 -7.45 -72.38 4.70
C THR A 54 -7.33 -71.36 5.83
N ILE A 55 -7.21 -71.81 7.08
CA ILE A 55 -6.94 -70.94 8.23
C ILE A 55 -5.63 -70.18 8.03
N VAL A 56 -4.53 -70.87 7.70
CA VAL A 56 -3.22 -70.23 7.48
C VAL A 56 -3.29 -69.17 6.38
N LYS A 57 -3.93 -69.47 5.24
CA LYS A 57 -4.10 -68.51 4.13
C LYS A 57 -4.93 -67.30 4.54
N LEU A 58 -6.04 -67.50 5.25
CA LEU A 58 -6.90 -66.41 5.71
C LEU A 58 -6.20 -65.54 6.77
N THR A 59 -5.46 -66.15 7.70
CA THR A 59 -4.65 -65.44 8.69
C THR A 59 -3.52 -64.63 8.04
N GLN A 60 -2.80 -65.21 7.08
CA GLN A 60 -1.78 -64.48 6.31
C GLN A 60 -2.38 -63.31 5.54
N ARG A 61 -3.57 -63.50 4.96
CA ARG A 61 -4.28 -62.42 4.29
C ARG A 61 -4.65 -61.32 5.29
N ALA A 62 -5.27 -61.63 6.43
CA ALA A 62 -5.59 -60.65 7.47
C ALA A 62 -4.37 -59.86 7.94
N GLU A 63 -3.24 -60.54 8.18
CA GLU A 63 -2.00 -59.90 8.60
C GLU A 63 -1.44 -58.98 7.51
N SER A 64 -1.54 -59.38 6.24
CA SER A 64 -1.12 -58.53 5.11
C SER A 64 -1.95 -57.24 5.00
N ILE A 65 -3.26 -57.31 5.27
CA ILE A 65 -4.16 -56.15 5.28
C ILE A 65 -3.76 -55.20 6.40
N LYS A 66 -3.56 -55.74 7.60
CA LYS A 66 -3.10 -54.98 8.77
C LYS A 66 -1.76 -54.28 8.53
N GLN A 67 -0.79 -54.98 7.93
CA GLN A 67 0.51 -54.41 7.57
C GLN A 67 0.37 -53.27 6.56
N ARG A 68 -0.53 -53.40 5.57
CA ARG A 68 -0.79 -52.35 4.58
C ARG A 68 -1.43 -51.10 5.21
N TYR A 69 -2.36 -51.28 6.16
CA TYR A 69 -2.92 -50.16 6.93
C TYR A 69 -1.86 -49.46 7.79
N ALA A 70 -1.03 -50.22 8.49
CA ALA A 70 0.06 -49.66 9.30
C ALA A 70 1.05 -48.87 8.43
N ALA A 71 1.46 -49.43 7.29
CA ALA A 71 2.35 -48.76 6.34
C ALA A 71 1.73 -47.49 5.75
N LEU A 72 0.43 -47.50 5.41
CA LEU A 72 -0.27 -46.30 4.94
C LEU A 72 -0.28 -45.21 6.01
N ASN A 73 -0.56 -45.56 7.26
CA ASN A 73 -0.58 -44.61 8.37
C ASN A 73 0.81 -44.01 8.63
N ASP A 74 1.85 -44.85 8.63
CA ASP A 74 3.24 -44.39 8.80
C ASP A 74 3.69 -43.48 7.65
N ASP A 75 3.32 -43.79 6.41
CA ASP A 75 3.60 -42.96 5.24
C ASP A 75 2.93 -41.57 5.36
N ILE A 76 1.66 -41.53 5.79
CA ILE A 76 0.93 -40.27 6.03
C ILE A 76 1.62 -39.45 7.12
N LEU A 77 1.94 -40.07 8.26
CA LEU A 77 2.61 -39.39 9.36
C LEU A 77 4.00 -38.88 8.97
N LYS A 78 4.76 -39.68 8.23
CA LYS A 78 6.08 -39.27 7.72
C LYS A 78 5.98 -38.11 6.74
N TYR A 79 5.00 -38.13 5.84
CA TYR A 79 4.75 -37.03 4.91
C TYR A 79 4.37 -35.75 5.66
N LEU A 80 3.41 -35.82 6.60
CA LEU A 80 2.96 -34.69 7.40
C LEU A 80 4.08 -34.11 8.27
N THR A 81 4.89 -34.96 8.89
CA THR A 81 6.02 -34.50 9.72
C THR A 81 7.15 -33.92 8.89
N THR A 82 7.37 -34.38 7.66
CA THR A 82 8.38 -33.82 6.76
C THR A 82 7.93 -32.47 6.22
N GLU A 83 6.69 -32.36 5.72
CA GLU A 83 6.11 -31.08 5.30
C GLU A 83 6.01 -30.08 6.46
N ALA A 84 5.68 -30.53 7.68
CA ALA A 84 5.67 -29.67 8.85
C ALA A 84 7.07 -29.15 9.25
N LYS A 85 8.14 -29.92 8.98
CA LYS A 85 9.52 -29.46 9.19
C LYS A 85 9.95 -28.44 8.15
N ASP A 86 9.57 -28.64 6.90
CA ASP A 86 9.90 -27.72 5.81
C ASP A 86 9.10 -26.41 5.89
N ASN A 87 7.96 -26.43 6.58
CA ASN A 87 7.08 -25.28 6.77
C ASN A 87 7.30 -24.65 8.16
N ASP A 88 8.56 -24.37 8.52
CA ASP A 88 8.93 -23.63 9.75
C ASP A 88 8.52 -22.16 9.64
N LEU A 89 7.21 -21.94 9.72
CA LEU A 89 6.58 -20.63 9.73
C LEU A 89 7.09 -19.78 10.90
N ALA A 90 7.42 -20.40 12.03
CA ALA A 90 7.97 -19.70 13.19
C ALA A 90 9.37 -19.15 12.90
N GLY A 91 10.23 -19.94 12.25
CA GLY A 91 11.52 -19.50 11.74
C GLY A 91 11.40 -18.35 10.74
N LEU A 92 10.54 -18.50 9.73
CA LEU A 92 10.31 -17.46 8.71
C LEU A 92 9.71 -16.17 9.29
N LEU A 93 8.82 -16.27 10.27
CA LEU A 93 8.25 -15.11 10.96
C LEU A 93 9.31 -14.38 11.81
N LYS A 94 10.19 -15.14 12.47
CA LYS A 94 11.30 -14.57 13.23
C LYS A 94 12.28 -13.84 12.32
N GLU A 95 12.66 -14.45 11.19
CA GLU A 95 13.54 -13.83 10.19
C GLU A 95 12.90 -12.57 9.60
N ASN A 96 11.62 -12.61 9.22
CA ASN A 96 10.90 -11.42 8.77
C ASN A 96 10.86 -10.31 9.83
N GLY A 97 10.65 -10.67 11.09
CA GLY A 97 10.67 -9.72 12.20
C GLY A 97 12.05 -9.08 12.41
N GLU A 98 13.14 -9.83 12.21
CA GLU A 98 14.50 -9.30 12.24
C GLU A 98 14.79 -8.38 11.05
N LEU A 99 14.37 -8.75 9.85
CA LEU A 99 14.48 -7.91 8.66
C LEU A 99 13.72 -6.59 8.82
N GLN A 100 12.49 -6.61 9.34
CA GLN A 100 11.73 -5.39 9.62
C GLN A 100 12.45 -4.47 10.62
N LYS A 101 13.09 -5.03 11.66
CA LYS A 101 13.91 -4.26 12.60
C LYS A 101 15.13 -3.63 11.92
N GLN A 102 15.78 -4.35 11.00
CA GLN A 102 16.91 -3.82 10.23
C GLN A 102 16.46 -2.70 9.29
N ILE A 103 15.34 -2.88 8.59
CA ILE A 103 14.76 -1.85 7.71
C ILE A 103 14.47 -0.58 8.51
N SER A 104 13.77 -0.70 9.65
CA SER A 104 13.45 0.45 10.50
C SER A 104 14.71 1.16 11.04
N ARG A 105 15.78 0.42 11.35
CA ARG A 105 17.08 1.02 11.71
C ARG A 105 17.70 1.78 10.55
N LEU A 106 17.70 1.20 9.35
CA LEU A 106 18.26 1.84 8.15
C LEU A 106 17.49 3.10 7.77
N GLU A 107 16.16 3.08 7.84
CA GLU A 107 15.31 4.27 7.65
C GLU A 107 15.65 5.36 8.65
N LYS A 108 15.81 5.02 9.93
CA LYS A 108 16.21 5.99 10.95
C LYS A 108 17.59 6.61 10.66
N ILE A 109 18.57 5.80 10.26
CA ILE A 109 19.91 6.29 9.89
C ILE A 109 19.84 7.19 8.65
N GLN A 110 18.99 6.84 7.67
CA GLN A 110 18.77 7.67 6.49
C GLN A 110 18.17 9.03 6.85
N ASP A 111 17.18 9.06 7.75
CA ASP A 111 16.56 10.29 8.22
C ASP A 111 17.55 11.16 9.00
N GLU A 112 18.37 10.55 9.88
CA GLU A 112 19.44 11.24 10.60
C GLU A 112 20.46 11.85 9.61
N MET A 113 20.93 11.10 8.62
CA MET A 113 21.84 11.62 7.58
C MET A 113 21.20 12.76 6.77
N LYS A 114 19.91 12.66 6.44
CA LYS A 114 19.19 13.71 5.72
C LYS A 114 19.12 14.99 6.56
N ILE A 115 18.83 14.87 7.85
CA ILE A 115 18.84 16.01 8.78
C ILE A 115 20.23 16.63 8.83
N ASP A 116 21.29 15.82 8.97
CA ASP A 116 22.67 16.30 9.00
C ASP A 116 23.05 17.06 7.72
N VAL A 117 22.69 16.54 6.55
CA VAL A 117 22.91 17.22 5.27
C VAL A 117 22.14 18.54 5.20
N THR A 118 20.86 18.54 5.56
CA THR A 118 20.06 19.79 5.56
C THR A 118 20.60 20.82 6.54
N SER A 119 21.08 20.39 7.71
CA SER A 119 21.73 21.23 8.70
C SER A 119 23.06 21.79 8.18
N ALA A 120 23.88 20.96 7.53
CA ALA A 120 25.13 21.38 6.91
C ALA A 120 24.90 22.40 5.79
N VAL A 121 23.90 22.18 4.92
CA VAL A 121 23.51 23.13 3.87
C VAL A 121 22.98 24.43 4.46
N ALA A 122 22.11 24.36 5.47
CA ALA A 122 21.60 25.57 6.14
C ALA A 122 22.73 26.36 6.81
N ARG A 123 23.70 25.67 7.41
CA ARG A 123 24.89 26.28 8.01
C ARG A 123 25.76 26.95 6.95
N ASP A 124 25.98 26.30 5.82
CA ASP A 124 26.75 26.87 4.71
C ASP A 124 26.05 28.10 4.11
N GLU A 125 24.73 28.03 3.93
CA GLU A 125 23.91 29.16 3.46
C GLU A 125 23.95 30.34 4.45
N LEU A 126 23.91 30.09 5.76
CA LEU A 126 24.06 31.13 6.78
C LEU A 126 25.46 31.78 6.77
N LEU A 127 26.51 30.98 6.56
CA LEU A 127 27.88 31.50 6.45
C LEU A 127 28.05 32.33 5.17
N ARG A 128 27.40 31.92 4.07
CA ARG A 128 27.39 32.64 2.80
C ARG A 128 26.57 33.93 2.88
N SER A 129 25.41 33.91 3.54
CA SER A 129 24.53 35.08 3.68
C SER A 129 25.10 36.15 4.60
N ARG A 130 25.98 35.79 5.54
CA ARG A 130 26.65 36.75 6.46
C ARG A 130 27.56 37.74 5.72
N ASN A 131 28.00 37.42 4.50
CA ASN A 131 28.91 38.27 3.72
C ASN A 131 28.23 39.05 2.58
N THR A 132 26.91 38.96 2.44
CA THR A 132 26.13 39.76 1.49
C THR A 132 25.52 40.96 2.19
N ASP A 133 26.14 42.11 1.99
CA ASP A 133 25.66 43.44 2.41
C ASP A 133 24.31 43.71 1.71
N VAL A 134 23.21 43.68 2.48
CA VAL A 134 21.86 43.83 1.94
C VAL A 134 21.63 45.29 1.56
N THR A 135 21.41 45.50 0.27
CA THR A 135 21.18 46.79 -0.39
C THR A 135 20.20 47.72 0.33
N ARG A 136 20.58 49.00 0.43
CA ARG A 136 19.94 50.16 1.11
C ARG A 136 18.47 50.53 0.76
N HIS A 137 17.72 49.72 0.04
CA HIS A 137 16.38 50.13 -0.46
C HIS A 137 15.26 49.30 0.19
N GLN A 138 15.02 49.54 1.48
CA GLN A 138 13.80 49.06 2.16
C GLN A 138 12.75 50.17 2.14
N LEU A 139 11.55 49.87 1.61
CA LEU A 139 10.39 50.76 1.70
C LEU A 139 9.81 50.66 3.12
N PHE A 140 9.73 51.80 3.81
CA PHE A 140 9.14 51.90 5.15
C PHE A 140 7.75 52.51 5.07
N ILE A 141 6.80 51.92 5.78
CA ILE A 141 5.47 52.51 6.01
C ILE A 141 5.29 52.61 7.51
N LEU A 142 5.09 53.82 8.03
CA LEU A 142 4.87 54.09 9.46
C LEU A 142 5.93 53.41 10.35
N ASP A 143 7.21 53.62 10.00
CA ASP A 143 8.39 53.13 10.73
C ASP A 143 8.54 51.59 10.79
N ARG A 144 7.75 50.85 10.01
CA ARG A 144 7.88 49.39 9.87
C ARG A 144 8.37 49.01 8.46
N PRO A 145 9.36 48.11 8.35
CA PRO A 145 9.80 47.62 7.04
C PRO A 145 8.69 46.77 6.42
N VAL A 146 8.32 47.09 5.18
CA VAL A 146 7.26 46.37 4.46
C VAL A 146 7.76 44.99 4.05
N ARG A 147 7.08 43.93 4.52
CA ARG A 147 7.39 42.54 4.12
C ARG A 147 7.08 42.35 2.62
N ARG A 148 7.89 41.58 1.89
CA ARG A 148 7.70 41.33 0.44
C ARG A 148 6.30 40.78 0.08
N GLY A 149 5.65 40.06 0.99
CA GLY A 149 4.26 39.59 0.84
C GLY A 149 3.17 40.65 0.95
N LEU A 150 3.49 41.87 1.43
CA LEU A 150 2.55 43.00 1.53
C LEU A 150 2.46 43.83 0.22
N ILE A 151 3.39 43.62 -0.72
CA ILE A 151 3.45 44.36 -1.98
C ILE A 151 2.14 44.19 -2.79
N PRO A 152 1.55 42.99 -2.96
CA PRO A 152 0.29 42.84 -3.69
C PRO A 152 -0.89 43.58 -3.04
N TYR A 153 -0.96 43.61 -1.72
CA TYR A 153 -2.01 44.32 -0.99
C TYR A 153 -1.90 45.83 -1.13
N LEU A 154 -0.66 46.36 -1.18
CA LEU A 154 -0.39 47.78 -1.46
C LEU A 154 -0.87 48.20 -2.85
N TRP A 155 -0.73 47.33 -3.85
CA TRP A 155 -1.25 47.56 -5.19
C TRP A 155 -2.79 47.64 -5.21
N VAL A 156 -3.46 46.70 -4.54
CA VAL A 156 -4.92 46.72 -4.42
C VAL A 156 -5.42 47.98 -3.72
N LEU A 157 -4.73 48.38 -2.65
CA LEU A 157 -5.05 49.59 -1.90
C LEU A 157 -4.85 50.86 -2.74
N ALA A 158 -3.77 50.93 -3.54
CA ALA A 158 -3.53 52.03 -4.46
C ALA A 158 -4.65 52.16 -5.52
N VAL A 159 -5.07 51.04 -6.13
CA VAL A 159 -6.19 51.04 -7.10
C VAL A 159 -7.49 51.50 -6.43
N LEU A 160 -7.76 51.07 -5.20
CA LEU A 160 -8.93 51.49 -4.43
C LEU A 160 -8.91 52.99 -4.14
N PHE A 161 -7.77 53.55 -3.71
CA PHE A 161 -7.63 54.99 -3.47
C PHE A 161 -7.72 55.83 -4.74
N ILE A 162 -7.22 55.32 -5.88
CA ILE A 162 -7.40 55.98 -7.19
C ILE A 162 -8.89 56.00 -7.57
N GLY A 163 -9.61 54.90 -7.37
CA GLY A 163 -11.05 54.82 -7.64
C GLY A 163 -11.86 55.78 -6.77
N VAL A 164 -11.60 55.81 -5.46
CA VAL A 164 -12.22 56.75 -4.52
C VAL A 164 -11.90 58.20 -4.89
N GLY A 165 -10.64 58.48 -5.27
CA GLY A 165 -10.22 59.80 -5.72
C GLY A 165 -10.96 60.28 -6.97
N LEU A 166 -11.22 59.38 -7.94
CA LEU A 166 -11.97 59.69 -9.15
C LEU A 166 -13.44 60.02 -8.84
N VAL A 167 -14.05 59.29 -7.90
CA VAL A 167 -15.41 59.58 -7.41
C VAL A 167 -15.48 60.96 -6.74
N ILE A 168 -14.54 61.27 -5.84
CA ILE A 168 -14.49 62.57 -5.15
C ILE A 168 -14.22 63.71 -6.16
N PHE A 169 -13.33 63.50 -7.13
CA PHE A 169 -13.04 64.48 -8.18
C PHE A 169 -14.27 64.81 -9.01
N ARG A 170 -15.08 63.80 -9.38
CA ARG A 170 -16.32 64.01 -10.14
C ARG A 170 -17.46 64.60 -9.30
N MET A 171 -17.44 64.43 -7.97
CA MET A 171 -18.37 65.13 -7.06
C MET A 171 -18.02 66.61 -6.85
N THR A 172 -16.75 66.97 -6.94
CA THR A 172 -16.26 68.33 -6.62
C THR A 172 -16.08 69.22 -7.85
N MET A 173 -15.91 68.66 -9.04
CA MET A 173 -15.93 69.41 -10.30
C MET A 173 -17.38 69.61 -10.80
N PRO A 174 -17.83 70.85 -11.07
CA PRO A 174 -19.10 71.07 -11.73
C PRO A 174 -19.05 70.49 -13.14
N THR A 175 -20.03 69.67 -13.49
CA THR A 175 -20.20 69.12 -14.84
C THR A 175 -20.34 70.27 -15.83
N ILE A 176 -19.44 70.36 -16.82
CA ILE A 176 -19.69 71.15 -18.02
C ILE A 176 -20.92 70.53 -18.68
N ILE A 177 -22.05 71.21 -18.56
CA ILE A 177 -23.35 70.79 -19.09
C ILE A 177 -23.22 70.75 -20.62
N PHE A 178 -23.07 69.55 -21.17
CA PHE A 178 -23.62 69.22 -22.48
C PHE A 178 -25.01 68.65 -22.23
N GLU A 179 -26.01 69.20 -22.90
CA GLU A 179 -27.44 68.89 -22.74
C GLU A 179 -27.72 67.38 -22.70
N GLY A 180 -28.44 66.94 -21.67
CA GLY A 180 -28.93 65.55 -21.55
C GLY A 180 -28.74 64.98 -20.15
N GLY A 181 -29.72 65.20 -19.26
CA GLY A 181 -29.62 64.93 -17.84
C GLY A 181 -29.63 63.46 -17.39
N THR A 182 -29.09 63.31 -16.17
CA THR A 182 -29.39 62.34 -15.09
C THR A 182 -29.03 60.87 -15.25
N GLY A 183 -28.12 60.42 -14.37
CA GLY A 183 -27.99 59.03 -13.96
C GLY A 183 -26.56 58.70 -13.53
N PHE A 184 -26.34 58.37 -12.26
CA PHE A 184 -25.10 57.73 -11.82
C PHE A 184 -25.00 56.37 -12.51
N SER A 185 -24.38 56.33 -13.68
CA SER A 185 -24.14 55.12 -14.44
C SER A 185 -22.64 54.92 -14.50
N LEU A 186 -22.14 53.83 -13.91
CA LEU A 186 -20.75 53.40 -14.00
C LEU A 186 -20.27 53.33 -15.47
N LEU A 187 -21.20 53.08 -16.41
CA LEU A 187 -20.94 53.06 -17.85
C LEU A 187 -20.63 54.44 -18.43
N SER A 188 -21.16 55.54 -17.87
CA SER A 188 -20.87 56.90 -18.35
C SER A 188 -19.41 57.33 -18.14
N ILE A 189 -18.69 56.65 -17.24
CA ILE A 189 -17.25 56.83 -17.02
C ILE A 189 -16.46 56.25 -18.20
N PHE A 190 -16.96 55.16 -18.80
CA PHE A 190 -16.38 54.52 -19.98
C PHE A 190 -16.75 55.21 -21.30
N GLU A 191 -17.71 56.14 -21.33
CA GLU A 191 -18.02 56.90 -22.57
C GLU A 191 -17.04 58.06 -22.83
N SER A 192 -16.35 58.53 -21.79
CA SER A 192 -15.35 59.59 -21.95
C SER A 192 -14.08 59.05 -22.59
N LYS A 193 -13.80 59.49 -23.83
CA LYS A 193 -12.56 59.15 -24.56
C LYS A 193 -11.30 59.40 -23.74
N GLY A 194 -11.28 60.46 -22.92
CA GLY A 194 -10.14 60.80 -22.07
C GLY A 194 -9.91 59.78 -20.95
N VAL A 195 -10.97 59.19 -20.40
CA VAL A 195 -10.88 58.19 -19.34
C VAL A 195 -10.48 56.83 -19.89
N ILE A 196 -11.00 56.44 -21.07
CA ILE A 196 -10.56 55.19 -21.73
C ILE A 196 -9.07 55.25 -22.08
N ILE A 197 -8.61 56.36 -22.64
CA ILE A 197 -7.20 56.51 -23.03
C ILE A 197 -6.30 56.45 -21.78
N SER A 198 -6.65 57.15 -20.70
CA SER A 198 -5.85 57.13 -19.48
C SER A 198 -5.83 55.76 -18.81
N LEU A 199 -6.95 55.02 -18.86
CA LEU A 199 -7.05 53.66 -18.31
C LEU A 199 -6.26 52.65 -19.15
N LEU A 200 -6.28 52.79 -20.49
CA LEU A 200 -5.50 51.95 -21.41
C LEU A 200 -3.99 52.18 -21.23
N VAL A 201 -3.56 53.45 -21.10
CA VAL A 201 -2.16 53.79 -20.83
C VAL A 201 -1.72 53.22 -19.47
N SER A 202 -2.55 53.35 -18.43
CA SER A 202 -2.28 52.77 -17.11
C SER A 202 -2.16 51.24 -17.17
N ALA A 203 -3.09 50.56 -17.85
CA ALA A 203 -3.05 49.11 -18.02
C ALA A 203 -1.79 48.64 -18.77
N LEU A 204 -1.37 49.38 -19.80
CA LEU A 204 -0.19 49.05 -20.59
C LEU A 204 1.10 49.18 -19.76
N ILE A 205 1.19 50.21 -18.91
CA ILE A 205 2.31 50.38 -17.97
C ILE A 205 2.35 49.22 -16.97
N VAL A 206 1.21 48.82 -16.42
CA VAL A 206 1.14 47.70 -15.45
C VAL A 206 1.55 46.38 -16.10
N ILE A 207 1.09 46.10 -17.32
CA ILE A 207 1.48 44.90 -18.08
C ILE A 207 2.98 44.88 -18.34
N LEU A 208 3.57 46.02 -18.70
CA LEU A 208 5.00 46.15 -18.93
C LEU A 208 5.83 45.89 -17.66
N PHE A 209 5.37 46.38 -16.51
CA PHE A 209 6.04 46.08 -15.22
C PHE A 209 5.84 44.63 -14.77
N LEU A 210 4.67 44.03 -15.01
CA LEU A 210 4.42 42.62 -14.71
C LEU A 210 5.28 41.70 -15.60
N SER A 211 5.40 42.02 -16.89
CA SER A 211 6.21 41.25 -17.82
C SER A 211 7.70 41.35 -17.49
N LEU A 212 8.21 42.51 -17.06
CA LEU A 212 9.57 42.65 -16.56
C LEU A 212 9.82 41.85 -15.27
N LYS A 213 8.82 41.77 -14.38
CA LYS A 213 8.91 40.98 -13.15
C LYS A 213 8.92 39.47 -13.43
N ILE A 214 8.07 38.99 -14.34
CA ILE A 214 8.06 37.59 -14.78
C ILE A 214 9.34 37.26 -15.56
N GLY A 215 9.88 38.22 -16.31
CA GLY A 215 11.16 38.13 -17.01
C GLY A 215 12.40 38.21 -16.13
N GLY A 216 12.25 38.33 -14.79
CA GLY A 216 13.37 38.27 -13.85
C GLY A 216 14.31 39.48 -13.85
N VAL A 217 13.88 40.62 -14.43
CA VAL A 217 14.71 41.84 -14.52
C VAL A 217 14.75 42.62 -13.19
N PHE A 218 13.75 42.43 -12.33
CA PHE A 218 13.72 42.96 -10.96
C PHE A 218 13.30 41.84 -9.99
N GLY A 219 14.23 41.45 -9.09
CA GLY A 219 14.02 40.46 -8.02
C GLY A 219 13.63 41.07 -6.67
#